data_AF-N2IUF5-F1
#
_entry.id   AF-N2IUF5-F1
#
_cell.length_a   1.000
_cell.length_b   1.000
_cell.length_c   1.000
_cell.angle_alpha   90.00
_cell.angle_beta   90.00
_cell.angle_gamma   90.00
#
_symmetry.space_group_name_H-M   'P 1'
#
loop_
_entity.id
_entity.type
_entity.pdbx_description
1 polymer ?
#
loop_
_entity_poly.entity_id
_entity_poly.type
_entity_poly.pdbx_seq_one_letter_code
_entity_poly.pdbx_strand_id
1 'polypeptide(L)'
;MLRMAADEITDLFPWSKPPTMSKARKVLLLLMIVGAALGYLGLRAASTPREAQAGNTDAAQRQQQLIHALVSNKKSPIKEARWVTPSLLQVSVVDDHTLQFRLAESVCLSAKQYGTPAKLVRVVDATKMRQGGELVELGQAACQ
;
A
#
# COMPACT_ATOMS: atom_id res chain seq x y z
N MET A 1 14.21 46.37 -2.72
CA MET A 1 12.74 46.24 -2.92
C MET A 1 12.52 44.85 -3.51
N LEU A 2 11.89 43.85 -2.92
CA LEU A 2 10.92 43.78 -1.82
C LEU A 2 11.24 42.57 -0.92
N ARG A 3 11.44 42.83 0.38
CA ARG A 3 11.02 41.94 1.47
C ARG A 3 9.52 42.25 1.67
N MET A 4 8.68 41.24 1.85
CA MET A 4 7.43 41.25 2.64
C MET A 4 6.46 40.18 2.11
N ALA A 5 6.28 39.11 2.88
CA ALA A 5 5.05 38.32 3.02
C ALA A 5 5.34 37.16 3.99
N ALA A 6 5.53 37.49 5.26
CA ALA A 6 5.64 36.51 6.35
C ALA A 6 4.94 37.07 7.59
N ASP A 7 3.71 37.57 7.41
CA ASP A 7 2.94 38.19 8.48
C ASP A 7 1.45 38.04 8.16
N GLU A 8 0.93 36.81 8.21
CA GLU A 8 -0.54 36.60 8.25
C GLU A 8 -0.95 35.20 8.74
N ILE A 9 -0.32 34.67 9.79
CA ILE A 9 -0.84 33.48 10.51
C ILE A 9 -0.65 33.64 12.02
N THR A 10 -0.96 34.83 12.55
CA THR A 10 -0.89 35.11 14.00
C THR A 10 -2.25 35.43 14.63
N ASP A 11 -3.34 35.29 13.88
CA ASP A 11 -4.72 35.48 14.36
C ASP A 11 -5.46 34.17 14.68
N LEU A 12 -4.74 33.07 14.88
CA LEU A 12 -5.27 31.93 15.62
C LEU A 12 -4.81 32.07 17.07
N PHE A 13 -5.75 31.94 18.01
CA PHE A 13 -5.57 31.91 19.47
C PHE A 13 -5.76 33.25 20.20
N PRO A 14 -7.01 33.61 20.57
CA PRO A 14 -7.23 34.61 21.59
C PRO A 14 -6.61 34.13 22.91
N TRP A 15 -5.62 34.87 23.41
CA TRP A 15 -5.00 34.63 24.70
C TRP A 15 -6.02 34.84 25.82
N SER A 16 -6.77 33.77 26.14
CA SER A 16 -7.45 33.67 27.43
C SER A 16 -6.39 33.70 28.52
N LYS A 17 -6.53 34.67 29.43
CA LYS A 17 -5.63 34.89 30.57
C LYS A 17 -5.31 33.54 31.26
N PRO A 18 -4.05 33.24 31.61
CA PRO A 18 -3.74 32.00 32.30
C PRO A 18 -4.47 31.98 33.65
N PRO A 19 -5.20 30.90 33.99
CA PRO A 19 -5.81 30.80 35.30
C PRO A 19 -4.71 30.84 36.36
N THR A 20 -4.93 31.61 37.43
CA THR A 20 -4.00 31.74 38.56
C THR A 20 -3.92 30.39 39.30
N MET A 21 -3.10 29.48 38.78
CA MET A 21 -2.90 28.17 39.39
C MET A 21 -2.08 28.31 40.67
N SER A 22 -2.66 27.86 41.79
CA SER A 22 -1.95 27.63 43.05
C SER A 22 -0.70 26.78 42.84
N LYS A 23 0.37 27.08 43.59
CA LYS A 23 1.69 26.41 43.52
C LYS A 23 1.57 24.88 43.54
N ALA A 24 0.60 24.34 44.26
CA ALA A 24 0.34 22.89 44.36
C ALA A 24 -0.07 22.26 43.01
N ARG A 25 -0.87 22.96 42.18
CA ARG A 25 -1.28 22.46 40.86
C ARG A 25 -0.15 22.49 39.84
N LYS A 26 0.75 23.48 39.91
CA LYS A 26 1.96 23.53 39.06
C LYS A 26 2.91 22.38 39.37
N VAL A 27 3.10 22.03 40.64
CA VAL A 27 3.94 20.90 41.06
C VAL A 27 3.36 19.58 40.57
N LEU A 28 2.04 19.38 40.69
CA LEU A 28 1.36 18.17 40.21
C LEU A 28 1.52 18.00 38.68
N LEU A 29 1.39 19.08 37.92
CA LEU A 29 1.57 19.08 36.46
C LEU A 29 3.01 18.74 36.06
N LEU A 30 4.00 19.31 36.77
CA LEU A 30 5.42 18.99 36.52
C LEU A 30 5.74 17.52 36.84
N LEU A 31 5.19 16.96 37.92
CA LEU A 31 5.38 15.56 38.27
C LEU A 31 4.76 14.61 37.23
N MET A 32 3.60 14.94 36.67
CA MET A 32 2.98 14.17 35.58
C MET A 32 3.82 14.18 34.30
N ILE A 33 4.39 15.33 33.93
CA ILE A 33 5.25 15.46 32.75
C ILE A 33 6.56 14.68 32.94
N VAL A 34 7.18 14.75 34.12
CA VAL A 34 8.39 14.00 34.44
C VAL A 34 8.12 12.49 34.49
N GLY A 35 6.97 12.06 35.03
CA GLY A 35 6.53 10.67 35.01
C GLY A 35 6.30 10.13 33.59
N ALA A 36 5.71 10.94 32.71
CA ALA A 36 5.53 10.58 31.29
C ALA A 36 6.88 10.45 30.55
N ALA A 37 7.84 11.33 30.83
CA ALA A 37 9.17 11.28 30.21
C ALA A 37 9.99 10.05 30.65
N LEU A 38 9.89 9.64 31.93
CA LEU A 38 10.56 8.45 32.46
C LEU A 38 9.90 7.15 31.97
N GLY A 39 8.57 7.12 31.83
CA GLY A 39 7.85 5.99 31.25
C GLY A 39 8.16 5.74 29.76
N TYR A 40 8.41 6.81 29.00
CA TYR A 40 8.76 6.72 27.58
C TYR A 40 10.18 6.18 27.32
N LEU A 41 11.11 6.36 28.26
CA LEU A 41 12.49 5.87 28.10
C LEU A 41 12.66 4.38 28.43
N GLY A 42 11.77 3.78 29.23
CA GLY A 42 11.91 2.40 29.71
C GLY A 42 11.38 1.30 28.77
N LEU A 43 10.68 1.63 27.68
CA LEU A 43 9.88 0.67 26.90
C LEU A 43 10.41 0.34 25.50
N ARG A 44 11.73 0.42 25.27
CA ARG A 44 12.34 0.08 23.96
C ARG A 44 13.41 -1.03 24.00
N ALA A 45 13.41 -1.89 25.01
CA ALA A 45 14.37 -3.00 25.12
C ALA A 45 13.78 -4.40 24.83
N ALA A 46 12.66 -4.48 24.12
CA ALA A 46 12.12 -5.75 23.60
C ALA A 46 12.02 -5.68 22.08
N SER A 47 13.17 -5.68 21.41
CA SER A 47 13.25 -5.98 19.98
C SER A 47 12.86 -7.44 19.78
N THR A 48 11.62 -7.68 19.39
CA THR A 48 11.16 -8.92 18.77
C THR A 48 11.97 -9.20 17.49
N PRO A 49 12.22 -10.48 17.13
CA PRO A 49 13.07 -10.83 15.99
C PRO A 49 12.45 -10.32 14.68
N ARG A 50 13.15 -9.38 14.04
CA ARG A 50 12.79 -8.73 12.77
C ARG A 50 13.02 -9.62 11.54
N GLU A 51 13.59 -10.80 11.71
CA GLU A 51 14.00 -11.70 10.63
C GLU A 51 12.83 -12.41 9.93
N ALA A 52 11.69 -12.59 10.59
CA ALA A 52 10.50 -13.18 9.96
C ALA A 52 9.78 -12.25 8.97
N GLN A 53 10.05 -10.94 8.99
CA GLN A 53 9.42 -9.98 8.08
C GLN A 53 10.18 -9.79 6.77
N ALA A 54 11.51 -9.96 6.76
CA ALA A 54 12.33 -9.73 5.57
C ALA A 54 11.99 -10.69 4.41
N GLY A 55 11.74 -11.97 4.70
CA GLY A 55 11.39 -12.96 3.66
C GLY A 55 10.02 -12.71 3.01
N ASN A 56 9.07 -12.12 3.75
CA ASN A 56 7.72 -11.85 3.24
C ASN A 56 7.66 -10.51 2.48
N THR A 57 8.47 -9.52 2.88
CA THR A 57 8.56 -8.24 2.16
C THR A 57 9.12 -8.40 0.77
N ASP A 58 10.11 -9.28 0.57
CA ASP A 58 10.77 -9.47 -0.73
C ASP A 58 9.83 -10.12 -1.75
N ALA A 59 8.99 -11.07 -1.33
CA ALA A 59 7.99 -11.68 -2.19
C ALA A 59 6.89 -10.68 -2.59
N ALA A 60 6.36 -9.93 -1.62
CA ALA A 60 5.35 -8.90 -1.86
C ALA A 60 5.88 -7.78 -2.78
N GLN A 61 7.14 -7.37 -2.61
CA GLN A 61 7.79 -6.39 -3.48
C GLN A 61 7.89 -6.90 -4.93
N ARG A 62 8.32 -8.14 -5.14
CA ARG A 62 8.41 -8.74 -6.48
C ARG A 62 7.03 -8.90 -7.13
N GLN A 63 6.00 -9.22 -6.35
CA GLN A 63 4.62 -9.26 -6.81
C GLN A 63 4.14 -7.89 -7.29
N GLN A 64 4.46 -6.84 -6.54
CA GLN A 64 4.13 -5.47 -6.90
C GLN A 64 4.88 -4.99 -8.15
N GLN A 65 6.16 -5.35 -8.27
CA GLN A 65 6.97 -5.06 -9.46
C GLN A 65 6.41 -5.72 -10.71
N LEU A 66 5.98 -6.99 -10.62
CA LEU A 66 5.31 -7.67 -11.72
C LEU A 66 4.02 -6.95 -12.12
N ILE A 67 3.14 -6.63 -11.16
CA ILE A 67 1.89 -5.90 -11.44
C ILE A 67 2.21 -4.58 -12.16
N HIS A 68 3.17 -3.82 -11.65
CA HIS A 68 3.58 -2.58 -12.27
C HIS A 68 4.10 -2.78 -13.69
N ALA A 69 4.92 -3.81 -13.95
CA ALA A 69 5.43 -4.10 -15.28
C ALA A 69 4.32 -4.50 -16.27
N LEU A 70 3.34 -5.29 -15.83
CA LEU A 70 2.22 -5.72 -16.67
C LEU A 70 1.32 -4.55 -17.08
N VAL A 71 1.06 -3.61 -16.17
CA VAL A 71 0.14 -2.48 -16.36
C VAL A 71 0.81 -1.26 -17.01
N SER A 72 2.10 -1.01 -16.73
CA SER A 72 2.82 0.15 -17.26
C SER A 72 3.11 0.07 -18.77
N ASN A 73 3.08 -1.12 -19.35
CA ASN A 73 3.28 -1.32 -20.77
C ASN A 73 2.06 -0.83 -21.56
N LYS A 74 2.17 0.35 -22.21
CA LYS A 74 1.10 0.94 -23.03
C LYS A 74 0.62 0.05 -24.20
N LYS A 75 1.44 -0.89 -24.66
CA LYS A 75 1.09 -1.84 -25.72
C LYS A 75 0.40 -3.10 -25.19
N SER A 76 0.40 -3.28 -23.87
CA SER A 76 -0.27 -4.41 -23.22
C SER A 76 -1.79 -4.19 -23.22
N PRO A 77 -2.59 -5.23 -23.51
CA PRO A 77 -4.04 -5.17 -23.36
C PRO A 77 -4.48 -5.10 -21.87
N ILE A 78 -3.55 -5.36 -20.95
CA ILE A 78 -3.78 -5.38 -19.51
C ILE A 78 -4.05 -3.97 -18.98
N LYS A 79 -5.20 -3.78 -18.33
CA LYS A 79 -5.56 -2.51 -17.66
C LYS A 79 -5.28 -2.54 -16.17
N GLU A 80 -5.52 -3.69 -15.56
CA GLU A 80 -5.31 -3.89 -14.12
C GLU A 80 -4.80 -5.31 -13.89
N ALA A 81 -3.99 -5.49 -12.85
CA ALA A 81 -3.57 -6.80 -12.40
C ALA A 81 -3.51 -6.79 -10.87
N ARG A 82 -3.93 -7.89 -10.26
CA ARG A 82 -3.91 -8.05 -8.80
C ARG A 82 -3.76 -9.51 -8.40
N TRP A 83 -3.05 -9.75 -7.30
CA TRP A 83 -3.05 -11.04 -6.65
C TRP A 83 -4.36 -11.21 -5.86
N VAL A 84 -5.15 -12.22 -6.21
CA VAL A 84 -6.37 -12.58 -5.47
C VAL A 84 -5.98 -13.46 -4.28
N THR A 85 -5.01 -14.34 -4.49
CA THR A 85 -4.37 -15.15 -3.45
C THR A 85 -2.87 -15.22 -3.75
N PRO A 86 -2.02 -15.75 -2.86
CA PRO A 86 -0.59 -15.91 -3.14
C PRO A 86 -0.27 -16.76 -4.39
N SER A 87 -1.22 -17.56 -4.87
CA SER A 87 -1.08 -18.46 -6.01
C SER A 87 -1.97 -18.09 -7.21
N LEU A 88 -2.90 -17.14 -7.06
CA LEU A 88 -3.84 -16.72 -8.10
C LEU A 88 -3.58 -15.27 -8.47
N LEU A 89 -3.11 -15.05 -9.70
CA LEU A 89 -2.97 -13.74 -10.31
C LEU A 89 -4.17 -13.49 -11.22
N GLN A 90 -4.93 -12.44 -10.94
CA GLN A 90 -6.02 -11.98 -11.80
C GLN A 90 -5.56 -10.79 -12.62
N VAL A 91 -5.86 -10.81 -13.91
CA VAL A 91 -5.52 -9.77 -14.87
C VAL A 91 -6.80 -9.33 -15.56
N SER A 92 -7.04 -8.03 -15.61
CA SER A 92 -8.21 -7.43 -16.23
C SER A 92 -7.81 -6.82 -17.56
N VAL A 93 -8.49 -7.20 -18.63
CA VAL A 93 -8.28 -6.69 -20.00
C VAL A 93 -9.56 -6.06 -20.55
N VAL A 94 -9.42 -5.19 -21.54
CA VAL A 94 -10.59 -4.79 -22.35
C VAL A 94 -10.78 -5.90 -23.39
N ASP A 95 -11.94 -6.55 -23.39
CA ASP A 95 -12.24 -7.59 -24.37
C ASP A 95 -12.17 -7.01 -25.79
N ASP A 96 -11.21 -7.52 -26.57
CA ASP A 96 -10.95 -7.17 -27.96
C ASP A 96 -11.05 -8.40 -28.88
N HIS A 97 -11.68 -9.47 -28.40
CA HIS A 97 -11.77 -10.78 -29.07
C HIS A 97 -10.43 -11.46 -29.36
N THR A 98 -9.32 -11.01 -28.74
CA THR A 98 -8.02 -11.67 -28.88
C THR A 98 -7.95 -12.95 -28.06
N LEU A 99 -7.05 -13.88 -28.41
CA LEU A 99 -6.84 -15.15 -27.72
C LEU A 99 -6.32 -14.96 -26.28
N GLN A 100 -7.23 -14.77 -25.33
CA GLN A 100 -6.92 -14.42 -23.93
C GLN A 100 -6.23 -15.55 -23.16
N PHE A 101 -6.37 -16.79 -23.64
CA PHE A 101 -5.58 -17.92 -23.16
C PHE A 101 -4.08 -17.71 -23.36
N ARG A 102 -3.64 -17.22 -24.53
CA ARG A 102 -2.21 -16.94 -24.80
C ARG A 102 -1.69 -15.79 -23.95
N LEU A 103 -2.55 -14.84 -23.59
CA LEU A 103 -2.21 -13.80 -22.64
C LEU A 103 -2.00 -14.38 -21.24
N ALA A 104 -2.87 -15.28 -20.79
CA ALA A 104 -2.69 -15.95 -19.50
C ALA A 104 -1.36 -16.73 -19.45
N GLU A 105 -0.99 -17.44 -20.53
CA GLU A 105 0.32 -18.11 -20.64
C GLU A 105 1.50 -17.14 -20.62
N SER A 106 1.42 -16.00 -21.33
CA SER A 106 2.52 -15.02 -21.34
C SER A 106 2.71 -14.38 -19.96
N VAL A 107 1.62 -14.14 -19.23
CA VAL A 107 1.67 -13.66 -17.85
C VAL A 107 2.28 -14.71 -16.92
N CYS A 108 2.02 -16.01 -17.11
CA CYS A 108 2.71 -17.07 -16.37
C CYS A 108 4.23 -17.01 -16.56
N LEU A 109 4.69 -16.80 -17.81
CA LEU A 109 6.13 -16.64 -18.10
C LEU A 109 6.71 -15.41 -17.40
N SER A 110 6.02 -14.27 -17.43
CA SER A 110 6.43 -13.06 -16.70
C SER A 110 6.49 -13.31 -15.19
N ALA A 111 5.47 -13.95 -14.61
CA ALA A 111 5.45 -14.26 -13.17
C ALA A 111 6.67 -15.11 -12.74
N LYS A 112 7.06 -16.09 -13.57
CA LYS A 112 8.27 -16.89 -13.37
C LYS A 112 9.55 -16.05 -13.44
N GLN A 113 9.66 -15.14 -14.41
CA GLN A 113 10.81 -14.24 -14.57
C GLN A 113 11.00 -13.30 -13.36
N TYR A 114 9.91 -12.83 -12.77
CA TYR A 114 9.94 -11.99 -11.56
C TYR A 114 10.12 -12.82 -10.26
N GLY A 115 10.28 -14.14 -10.36
CA GLY A 115 10.43 -15.04 -9.22
C GLY A 115 9.18 -15.13 -8.34
N THR A 116 8.01 -14.82 -8.89
CA THR A 116 6.71 -14.87 -8.23
C THR A 116 5.78 -15.82 -9.00
N PRO A 117 6.12 -17.12 -9.11
CA PRO A 117 5.34 -18.05 -9.90
C PRO A 117 3.92 -18.16 -9.33
N ALA A 118 2.95 -17.61 -10.05
CA ALA A 118 1.54 -17.92 -9.82
C ALA A 118 1.33 -19.40 -10.14
N LYS A 119 0.35 -20.06 -9.51
CA LYS A 119 -0.11 -21.38 -9.95
C LYS A 119 -1.18 -21.26 -11.02
N LEU A 120 -1.97 -20.20 -10.95
CA LEU A 120 -3.07 -19.93 -11.86
C LEU A 120 -3.09 -18.44 -12.21
N VAL A 121 -3.21 -18.15 -13.50
CA VAL A 121 -3.51 -16.83 -14.02
C VAL A 121 -4.92 -16.85 -14.59
N ARG A 122 -5.74 -15.88 -14.15
CA ARG A 122 -7.10 -15.68 -14.66
C ARG A 122 -7.18 -14.33 -15.38
N VAL A 123 -7.78 -14.34 -16.55
CA VAL A 123 -8.06 -13.14 -17.35
C VAL A 123 -9.55 -12.84 -17.28
N VAL A 124 -9.88 -11.60 -16.92
CA VAL A 124 -11.26 -11.14 -16.75
C VAL A 124 -11.55 -9.88 -17.57
N ASP A 125 -12.82 -9.66 -17.87
CA ASP A 125 -13.27 -8.45 -18.55
C ASP A 125 -13.26 -7.24 -17.60
N ALA A 126 -12.38 -6.28 -17.89
CA ALA A 126 -12.27 -5.03 -17.14
C ALA A 126 -13.52 -4.15 -17.28
N THR A 127 -14.18 -4.17 -18.44
CA THR A 127 -15.38 -3.37 -18.72
C THR A 127 -16.56 -3.89 -17.91
N LYS A 128 -16.80 -5.20 -17.93
CA LYS A 128 -17.90 -5.83 -17.16
C LYS A 128 -17.67 -5.70 -15.65
N MET A 129 -16.43 -5.86 -15.19
CA MET A 129 -16.07 -5.69 -13.79
C MET A 129 -16.29 -4.24 -13.32
N ARG A 130 -16.02 -3.23 -14.16
CA ARG A 130 -16.24 -1.81 -13.81
C ARG A 130 -17.69 -1.36 -13.91
N GLN A 131 -18.45 -1.87 -14.88
CA GLN A 131 -19.81 -1.42 -15.14
C GLN A 131 -20.86 -2.12 -14.27
N GLY A 132 -20.68 -3.42 -13.99
CA GLY A 132 -21.67 -4.23 -13.28
C GLY A 132 -21.12 -4.96 -12.05
N GLY A 133 -19.82 -4.84 -11.74
CA GLY A 133 -19.18 -5.66 -10.71
C GLY A 133 -19.12 -7.16 -11.07
N GLU A 134 -19.50 -7.51 -12.30
CA GLU A 134 -19.57 -8.89 -12.76
C GLU A 134 -18.18 -9.38 -13.16
N LEU A 135 -17.77 -10.51 -12.58
CA LEU A 135 -16.51 -11.16 -12.92
C LEU A 135 -16.73 -12.12 -14.09
N VAL A 136 -16.59 -11.59 -15.30
CA VAL A 136 -16.63 -12.40 -16.53
C VAL A 136 -15.23 -12.93 -16.80
N GLU A 137 -15.06 -14.25 -16.66
CA GLU A 137 -13.82 -14.93 -17.00
C GLU A 137 -13.74 -15.12 -18.52
N LEU A 138 -12.67 -14.60 -19.10
CA LEU A 138 -12.43 -14.64 -20.54
C LEU A 138 -11.36 -15.68 -20.91
N GLY A 139 -10.54 -16.08 -19.94
CA GLY A 139 -9.56 -17.15 -20.09
C GLY A 139 -8.77 -17.40 -18.81
N GLN A 140 -8.13 -18.56 -18.73
CA GLN A 140 -7.24 -18.91 -17.63
C GLN A 140 -6.11 -19.82 -18.10
N ALA A 141 -4.96 -19.77 -17.42
CA ALA A 141 -3.84 -20.68 -17.64
C ALA A 141 -3.24 -21.12 -16.31
N ALA A 142 -3.02 -22.43 -16.16
CA ALA A 142 -2.24 -22.98 -15.07
C ALA A 142 -0.75 -22.83 -15.40
N CYS A 143 0.01 -22.18 -14.52
CA CYS A 143 1.43 -21.97 -14.74
C CYS A 143 2.23 -23.19 -14.25
N GLN A 144 3.12 -23.70 -15.12
CA GLN A 144 4.01 -24.84 -14.83
C GLN A 144 5.48 -24.39 -14.66
#